data_AF-A0A3M1JJA3-F1
#
_entry.id   AF-A0A3M1JJA3-F1
#
_cell.length_a   1.000
_cell.length_b   1.000
_cell.length_c   1.000
_cell.angle_alpha   90.00
_cell.angle_beta   90.00
_cell.angle_gamma   90.00
#
_symmetry.space_group_name_H-M   'P 1'
#
loop_
_entity.id
_entity.type
_entity.pdbx_description
1 polymer ?
#
loop_
_entity_poly.entity_id
_entity_poly.type
_entity_poly.pdbx_seq_one_letter_code
_entity_poly.pdbx_strand_id
1 'polypeptide(L)' 'MNYDPDKPTDMQTAIFWAYHIENPCVDPVTGKNIRDFYIREAEQTVLPKLKDDYAVAFLRKVIDMYRK' A
#
# COMPACT_ATOMS: atom_id res chain seq x y z
N MET A 1 -13.21 -5.74 -19.68
CA MET A 1 -12.78 -4.99 -18.49
C MET A 1 -14.06 -4.56 -17.78
N ASN A 2 -14.43 -5.18 -16.66
CA ASN A 2 -15.60 -4.76 -15.89
C ASN A 2 -15.20 -3.56 -15.02
N TYR A 3 -15.51 -2.36 -15.50
CA TYR A 3 -15.38 -1.14 -14.71
C TYR A 3 -16.59 -1.03 -13.79
N ASP A 4 -16.35 -1.20 -12.49
CA ASP A 4 -17.32 -0.97 -11.43
C ASP A 4 -16.93 0.37 -10.77
N PRO A 5 -17.68 1.46 -10.98
CA PRO A 5 -17.30 2.79 -10.50
C PRO A 5 -17.23 2.87 -8.97
N ASP A 6 -17.86 1.93 -8.25
CA ASP A 6 -17.88 1.90 -6.79
C ASP A 6 -16.68 1.15 -6.20
N LYS A 7 -15.85 0.49 -7.04
CA LYS A 7 -14.64 -0.20 -6.60
C LYS A 7 -13.40 0.60 -6.97
N PRO A 8 -12.47 0.82 -6.02
CA PRO A 8 -11.19 1.41 -6.35
C PRO A 8 -10.46 0.50 -7.34
N THR A 9 -9.86 1.11 -8.36
CA THR A 9 -8.92 0.44 -9.25
C THR A 9 -7.71 -0.06 -8.46
N ASP A 10 -7.01 -1.05 -9.00
CA ASP A 10 -5.76 -1.54 -8.40
C ASP A 10 -4.74 -0.41 -8.21
N MET A 11 -4.66 0.53 -9.15
CA MET A 11 -3.78 1.69 -9.04
C MET A 11 -4.20 2.65 -7.92
N GLN A 12 -5.50 2.94 -7.78
CA GLN A 12 -5.98 3.75 -6.65
C GLN A 12 -5.68 3.08 -5.31
N THR A 13 -5.84 1.76 -5.25
CA THR A 13 -5.47 0.96 -4.08
C THR A 13 -3.97 1.06 -3.81
N ALA A 14 -3.13 0.87 -4.82
CA ALA A 14 -1.68 0.95 -4.68
C ALA A 14 -1.21 2.35 -4.22
N ILE A 15 -1.81 3.42 -4.74
CA ILE A 15 -1.53 4.81 -4.32
C ILE A 15 -1.90 5.04 -2.86
N PHE A 16 -3.07 4.54 -2.42
CA PHE A 16 -3.50 4.65 -1.03
C PHE A 16 -2.47 4.04 -0.07
N TRP A 17 -2.00 2.82 -0.36
CA TRP A 17 -1.00 2.14 0.47
C TRP A 17 0.37 2.82 0.40
N ALA A 18 0.81 3.25 -0.79
CA ALA A 18 2.06 3.99 -0.93
C ALA A 18 2.07 5.27 -0.10
N TYR A 19 0.99 6.05 -0.13
CA TYR A 19 0.85 7.27 0.66
C TYR A 19 1.05 7.01 2.16
N HIS A 20 0.44 5.95 2.69
CA HIS A 20 0.56 5.57 4.09
C HIS A 20 1.94 4.98 4.46
N ILE A 21 2.66 4.38 3.52
CA ILE A 21 4.05 3.95 3.74
C ILE A 21 4.99 5.16 3.78
N GLU A 22 4.84 6.09 2.83
CA GLU A 22 5.67 7.30 2.75
C GLU A 22 5.40 8.24 3.94
N ASN A 23 4.12 8.40 4.30
CA ASN A 23 3.63 9.29 5.34
C ASN A 23 2.91 8.47 6.44
N PRO A 24 3.64 7.68 7.23
CA PRO A 24 3.01 6.79 8.20
C PRO A 24 2.38 7.59 9.34
N CYS A 25 1.18 7.17 9.71
CA CYS A 25 0.56 7.61 10.95
C CYS A 25 1.45 7.26 12.15
N VAL A 26 1.28 8.03 13.23
CA VAL A 26 1.90 7.76 14.53
C VAL A 26 0.86 7.14 15.43
N ASP A 27 1.21 6.02 16.06
CA ASP A 27 0.41 5.42 17.11
C ASP A 27 0.35 6.39 18.31
N PRO A 28 -0.84 6.87 18.72
CA PRO A 28 -0.97 7.84 19.80
C PRO A 28 -0.58 7.28 21.17
N VAL A 29 -0.55 5.96 21.36
CA VAL A 29 -0.18 5.30 22.62
C VAL A 29 1.33 5.17 22.74
N THR A 30 2.01 4.73 21.67
CA THR A 30 3.44 4.42 21.70
C THR A 30 4.32 5.54 21.13
N GLY A 31 3.75 6.50 20.41
CA GLY A 31 4.48 7.57 19.71
C GLY A 31 5.31 7.07 18.52
N LYS A 32 5.22 5.78 18.17
CA LYS A 32 5.96 5.18 17.06
C LYS A 32 5.16 5.28 15.77
N ASN A 33 5.85 5.50 14.65
CA ASN A 33 5.18 5.40 13.36
C ASN A 33 4.77 3.94 13.10
N ILE A 34 3.64 3.75 12.42
CA ILE A 34 3.12 2.43 12.08
C ILE A 34 3.47 2.02 10.64
N ARG A 35 4.60 2.51 10.10
CA ARG A 35 5.03 2.18 8.73
C ARG A 35 5.16 0.68 8.51
N ASP A 36 5.74 -0.02 9.48
CA ASP A 36 5.92 -1.48 9.40
C ASP A 36 4.59 -2.21 9.30
N PHE A 37 3.52 -1.69 9.90
CA PHE A 37 2.19 -2.25 9.75
C PHE A 37 1.71 -2.07 8.29
N TYR A 38 1.83 -0.86 7.73
CA TYR A 38 1.44 -0.62 6.34
C TYR A 38 2.23 -1.46 5.35
N ILE A 39 3.54 -1.63 5.55
CA ILE A 39 4.38 -2.48 4.71
C ILE A 39 3.93 -3.94 4.80
N ARG A 40 3.75 -4.49 6.02
CA ARG A 40 3.31 -5.89 6.19
C ARG A 40 1.95 -6.14 5.55
N GLU A 41 0.98 -5.26 5.79
CA GLU A 41 -0.35 -5.38 5.19
C GLU A 41 -0.31 -5.28 3.67
N ALA A 42 0.42 -4.29 3.12
CA ALA A 42 0.58 -4.14 1.69
C ALA A 42 1.16 -5.43 1.04
N GLU A 43 2.16 -6.04 1.68
CA GLU A 43 2.76 -7.28 1.17
C GLU A 43 1.86 -8.51 1.29
N GLN A 44 1.22 -8.68 2.44
CA GLN A 44 0.51 -9.92 2.77
C GLN A 44 -0.93 -9.94 2.27
N THR A 45 -1.58 -8.77 2.19
CA THR A 45 -3.03 -8.69 1.95
C THR A 45 -3.39 -7.94 0.68
N VAL A 46 -2.57 -6.98 0.23
CA VAL A 46 -2.87 -6.11 -0.91
C VAL A 46 -2.24 -6.62 -2.19
N LEU A 47 -0.91 -6.78 -2.23
CA LEU A 47 -0.17 -7.24 -3.41
C LEU A 47 -0.75 -8.53 -4.03
N PRO A 48 -1.18 -9.55 -3.25
CA PRO A 48 -1.77 -10.76 -3.84
C PRO A 48 -3.13 -10.56 -4.51
N LYS A 49 -3.81 -9.42 -4.28
CA LYS A 49 -5.15 -9.13 -4.81
C LYS A 49 -5.13 -8.19 -6.01
N LEU A 50 -4.05 -7.42 -6.19
CA LEU A 50 -3.87 -6.56 -7.36
C LEU A 50 -3.65 -7.42 -8.61
N LYS A 51 -4.30 -7.04 -9.70
CA LYS A 51 -4.23 -7.70 -11.02
C LYS A 51 -3.50 -6.85 -12.05
N ASP A 52 -3.44 -5.54 -11.84
CA ASP A 52 -2.70 -4.62 -12.68
C ASP A 52 -1.19 -4.68 -12.38
N ASP A 53 -0.39 -5.08 -13.38
CA ASP A 53 1.05 -5.23 -13.25
C ASP A 53 1.77 -3.92 -12.90
N TYR A 54 1.26 -2.77 -13.38
CA TYR A 54 1.84 -1.46 -13.04
C TYR A 54 1.56 -1.09 -11.59
N ALA A 55 0.36 -1.34 -11.08
CA ALA A 55 0.00 -1.12 -9.69
C ALA A 55 0.84 -2.00 -8.75
N VAL A 56 1.05 -3.27 -9.12
CA VAL A 56 1.94 -4.20 -8.40
C VAL A 56 3.37 -3.67 -8.38
N ALA A 57 3.93 -3.32 -9.55
CA ALA A 57 5.30 -2.83 -9.66
C ALA A 57 5.51 -1.52 -8.89
N PHE A 58 4.54 -0.61 -8.95
CA PHE A 58 4.56 0.65 -8.21
C PHE A 58 4.61 0.41 -6.70
N LEU A 59 3.67 -0.37 -6.15
CA LEU A 59 3.60 -0.60 -4.70
C LEU A 59 4.83 -1.35 -4.18
N ARG A 60 5.34 -2.34 -4.94
CA ARG A 60 6.60 -3.04 -4.59
C ARG A 60 7.79 -2.09 -4.49
N LYS A 61 7.95 -1.19 -5.48
CA LYS A 61 9.02 -0.19 -5.46
C LYS A 61 8.94 0.69 -4.21
N VAL A 62 7.74 1.11 -3.80
CA VAL A 62 7.56 1.90 -2.58
C VAL A 62 7.96 1.11 -1.34
N ILE A 63 7.49 -0.14 -1.20
CA ILE A 63 7.88 -1.01 -0.08
C ILE A 63 9.41 -1.16 0.02
N ASP A 64 10.08 -1.41 -1.11
CA ASP A 64 11.53 -1.64 -1.13
C ASP A 64 12.35 -0.40 -0.72
N MET A 65 11.84 0.81 -0.98
CA MET A 65 12.52 2.05 -0.56
C MET A 65 12.62 2.20 0.96
N TYR A 66 11.65 1.64 1.70
CA TYR A 66 11.52 1.85 3.15
C TYR A 66 11.92 0.64 4.00
N ARG A 67 12.47 -0.41 3.37
CA ARG A 67 12.84 -1.67 4.03
C ARG A 67 14.27 -1.70 4.60
N LYS A 68 14.87 -0.53 4.84
CA LYS A 68 16.28 -0.39 5.29
C LYS A 68 16.43 -0.51 6.79
#